data_AF-A0A2E8XMB8-F1
#
_entry.id   AF-A0A2E8XMB8-F1
#
_cell.length_a   1.000
_cell.length_b   1.000
_cell.length_c   1.000
_cell.angle_alpha   90.00
_cell.angle_beta   90.00
_cell.angle_gamma   90.00
#
_symmetry.space_group_name_H-M   'P 1'
#
loop_
_entity.id
_entity.type
_entity.pdbx_description
1 polymer ?
#
loop_
_entity_poly.entity_id
_entity_poly.type
_entity_poly.pdbx_seq_one_letter_code
_entity_poly.pdbx_strand_id
1 'polypeptide(L)'
;MQKINSLIDQANIKLKRDSDSTQTEVGLSKPFLKGFEDTKSSDSDSIDLPPDRIDAINKVFAEFEFAYHNQFHKAFSSHESLTIAKKYWLSSLEEYSPSQIIAAAKKIIKSQEYLPSIATFLSACQDVNDIFGLPDPKAAYREACHAPSPKSAYQWSHEAVYFAGKETGWFLLLNEPESVSFPIFEYHYSLLIKKVMCGEKLNIENPPALTKKLEQPVSKDDLKSRISRLREELDF
;
A
#
# COMPACT_ATOMS: atom_id res chain seq x y z
N MET A 1 -36.25 -26.40 -53.24
CA MET A 1 -35.10 -25.75 -52.57
C MET A 1 -34.13 -25.03 -53.53
N GLN A 2 -34.48 -24.73 -54.80
CA GLN A 2 -33.58 -24.03 -55.75
C GLN A 2 -33.97 -22.56 -56.05
N LYS A 3 -35.16 -22.09 -55.65
CA LYS A 3 -35.63 -20.72 -55.95
C LYS A 3 -35.09 -19.63 -55.02
N ILE A 4 -34.62 -19.96 -53.82
CA ILE A 4 -34.19 -18.96 -52.82
C ILE A 4 -32.75 -18.49 -53.10
N ASN A 5 -31.85 -19.39 -53.51
CA ASN A 5 -30.46 -19.02 -53.84
C ASN A 5 -30.38 -18.08 -55.05
N SER A 6 -31.30 -18.24 -56.02
CA SER A 6 -31.41 -17.35 -57.19
C SER A 6 -31.78 -15.90 -56.85
N LEU A 7 -32.53 -15.66 -55.76
CA LEU A 7 -32.93 -14.32 -55.35
C LEU A 7 -31.81 -13.58 -54.61
N ILE A 8 -30.96 -14.30 -53.89
CA ILE A 8 -29.80 -13.75 -53.18
C ILE A 8 -28.72 -13.31 -54.19
N ASP A 9 -28.52 -14.08 -55.26
CA ASP A 9 -27.58 -13.70 -56.33
C ASP A 9 -28.05 -12.48 -57.12
N GLN A 10 -29.36 -12.33 -57.37
CA GLN A 10 -29.91 -11.14 -58.04
C GLN A 10 -29.78 -9.86 -57.19
N ALA A 11 -29.90 -9.97 -55.86
CA ALA A 11 -29.69 -8.84 -54.95
C ALA A 11 -28.21 -8.38 -54.92
N ASN A 12 -27.27 -9.33 -54.91
CA ASN A 12 -25.83 -9.03 -54.96
C ASN A 12 -25.36 -8.43 -56.28
N ILE A 13 -26.00 -8.80 -57.41
CA ILE A 13 -25.70 -8.19 -58.72
C ILE A 13 -26.24 -6.75 -58.81
N LYS A 14 -27.35 -6.44 -58.15
CA LYS A 14 -27.91 -5.08 -58.11
C LYS A 14 -27.07 -4.14 -57.23
N LEU A 15 -26.54 -4.63 -56.11
CA LEU A 15 -25.66 -3.84 -55.22
C LEU A 15 -24.27 -3.58 -55.81
N LYS A 16 -23.81 -4.38 -56.79
CA LYS A 16 -22.52 -4.18 -57.47
C LYS A 16 -22.55 -3.21 -58.66
N ARG A 17 -23.72 -2.67 -59.04
CA ARG A 17 -23.86 -1.79 -60.23
C ARG A 17 -23.99 -0.29 -59.94
N ASP A 18 -24.10 0.14 -58.67
CA ASP A 18 -24.30 1.55 -58.31
C ASP A 18 -23.03 2.17 -57.68
N SER A 19 -21.88 2.03 -58.33
CA SER A 19 -20.67 2.78 -57.95
C SER A 19 -19.83 3.12 -59.19
N ASP A 20 -20.46 3.78 -60.16
CA ASP A 20 -19.78 4.56 -61.19
C ASP A 20 -20.33 6.00 -61.16
N SER A 21 -19.41 6.97 -61.24
CA SER A 21 -19.57 8.43 -61.10
C SER A 21 -19.67 8.91 -59.64
N THR A 22 -18.73 9.71 -59.11
CA THR A 22 -18.25 10.97 -59.70
C THR A 22 -16.75 11.22 -59.48
N GLN A 23 -16.14 11.85 -60.49
CA GLN A 23 -14.81 12.44 -60.48
C GLN A 23 -14.83 13.81 -59.77
N THR A 24 -13.85 14.05 -58.89
CA THR A 24 -13.10 15.33 -58.79
C THR A 24 -11.67 15.03 -58.28
N GLU A 25 -10.73 14.99 -59.22
CA GLU A 25 -9.33 15.49 -59.20
C GLU A 25 -8.85 16.26 -57.92
N VAL A 26 -7.61 16.24 -57.41
CA VAL A 26 -6.24 15.83 -57.81
C VAL A 26 -5.43 15.61 -56.50
N GLY A 27 -4.49 14.66 -56.47
CA GLY A 27 -3.45 14.65 -55.41
C GLY A 27 -2.67 13.35 -55.27
N LEU A 28 -1.76 13.07 -56.21
CA LEU A 28 -0.81 11.95 -56.14
C LEU A 28 0.22 12.15 -55.01
N SER A 29 0.36 11.18 -54.11
CA SER A 29 1.69 10.65 -53.74
C SER A 29 1.59 9.22 -53.19
N LYS A 30 2.56 8.39 -53.61
CA LYS A 30 2.63 6.93 -53.47
C LYS A 30 2.83 6.44 -52.02
N PRO A 31 2.48 5.18 -51.72
CA PRO A 31 2.61 4.59 -50.40
C PRO A 31 4.04 4.11 -50.13
N PHE A 32 4.58 4.41 -48.95
CA PHE A 32 5.78 3.77 -48.42
C PHE A 32 5.43 3.06 -47.11
N LEU A 33 5.27 1.74 -47.22
CA LEU A 33 5.31 0.82 -46.09
C LEU A 33 6.77 0.71 -45.61
N LYS A 34 7.06 1.15 -44.39
CA LYS A 34 8.19 0.62 -43.62
C LYS A 34 8.08 0.93 -42.13
N GLY A 35 8.27 -0.11 -41.31
CA GLY A 35 8.96 0.01 -40.02
C GLY A 35 8.08 0.41 -38.83
N PHE A 36 7.59 -0.61 -38.13
CA PHE A 36 7.53 -0.58 -36.67
C PHE A 36 8.96 -0.31 -36.16
N GLU A 37 9.20 0.87 -35.60
CA GLU A 37 10.38 1.15 -34.78
C GLU A 37 9.94 2.02 -33.61
N ASP A 38 10.35 1.56 -32.43
CA ASP A 38 10.16 2.19 -31.14
C ASP A 38 10.74 3.61 -31.13
N THR A 39 9.90 4.60 -30.82
CA THR A 39 10.39 5.93 -30.48
C THR A 39 9.73 6.41 -29.20
N LYS A 40 10.51 6.27 -28.12
CA LYS A 40 10.40 7.14 -26.94
C LYS A 40 10.42 8.59 -27.40
N SER A 41 9.40 9.36 -27.04
CA SER A 41 9.48 10.82 -26.97
C SER A 41 8.92 11.27 -25.63
N SER A 42 9.86 11.76 -24.83
CA SER A 42 9.74 12.42 -23.55
C SER A 42 9.23 13.86 -23.68
N ASP A 43 8.94 14.43 -22.50
CA ASP A 43 8.67 15.83 -22.15
C ASP A 43 7.16 16.19 -22.12
N SER A 44 6.55 16.68 -21.03
CA SER A 44 7.06 17.30 -19.80
C SER A 44 6.01 17.20 -18.68
N ASP A 45 6.48 17.36 -17.44
CA ASP A 45 5.81 17.24 -16.12
C ASP A 45 5.89 15.84 -15.51
N SER A 46 7.13 15.40 -15.28
CA SER A 46 7.46 14.30 -14.39
C SER A 46 7.12 14.69 -12.96
N ILE A 47 5.95 14.24 -12.52
CA ILE A 47 5.70 13.96 -11.12
C ILE A 47 6.75 12.91 -10.74
N ASP A 48 7.75 13.29 -9.92
CA ASP A 48 8.78 12.38 -9.37
C ASP A 48 8.14 11.41 -8.35
N LEU A 49 7.19 10.61 -8.82
CA LEU A 49 6.59 9.52 -8.09
C LEU A 49 7.36 8.25 -8.45
N PRO A 50 7.67 7.37 -7.48
CA PRO A 50 8.37 6.12 -7.76
C PRO A 50 7.62 5.35 -8.86
N PRO A 51 8.31 4.83 -9.90
CA PRO A 51 7.69 4.16 -11.05
C PRO A 51 6.73 3.04 -10.62
N ASP A 52 7.01 2.44 -9.47
CA ASP A 52 6.21 1.43 -8.79
C ASP A 52 4.74 1.83 -8.57
N ARG A 53 4.45 3.12 -8.35
CA ARG A 53 3.08 3.58 -8.11
C ARG A 53 2.28 3.71 -9.39
N ILE A 54 2.91 4.23 -10.45
CA ILE A 54 2.31 4.30 -11.79
C ILE A 54 1.96 2.86 -12.24
N ASP A 55 2.88 1.93 -12.01
CA ASP A 55 2.69 0.51 -12.30
C ASP A 55 1.56 -0.12 -11.47
N ALA A 56 1.47 0.22 -10.18
CA ALA A 56 0.36 -0.24 -9.34
C ALA A 56 -1.00 0.26 -9.84
N ILE A 57 -1.11 1.54 -10.20
CA ILE A 57 -2.36 2.08 -10.74
C ILE A 57 -2.70 1.44 -12.09
N ASN A 58 -1.72 1.26 -12.97
CA ASN A 58 -1.93 0.56 -14.23
C ASN A 58 -2.44 -0.88 -14.02
N LYS A 59 -1.87 -1.61 -13.05
CA LYS A 59 -2.34 -2.94 -12.65
C LYS A 59 -3.78 -2.89 -12.13
N VAL A 60 -4.11 -1.93 -11.27
CA VAL A 60 -5.49 -1.78 -10.75
C VAL A 60 -6.49 -1.48 -11.86
N PHE A 61 -6.17 -0.59 -12.79
CA PHE A 61 -7.03 -0.31 -13.93
C PHE A 61 -7.20 -1.52 -14.84
N ALA A 62 -6.15 -2.33 -15.05
CA ALA A 62 -6.26 -3.59 -15.77
C ALA A 62 -7.17 -4.58 -15.02
N GLU A 63 -7.00 -4.73 -13.71
CA GLU A 63 -7.89 -5.58 -12.88
C GLU A 63 -9.35 -5.10 -12.96
N PHE A 64 -9.61 -3.79 -12.97
CA PHE A 64 -10.97 -3.24 -13.14
C PHE A 64 -11.53 -3.42 -14.55
N GLU A 65 -10.71 -3.36 -15.59
CA GLU A 65 -11.13 -3.67 -16.95
C GLU A 65 -11.60 -5.11 -17.08
N PHE A 66 -10.92 -6.06 -16.42
CA PHE A 66 -11.35 -7.46 -16.38
C PHE A 66 -12.57 -7.70 -15.49
N ALA A 67 -12.59 -7.11 -14.28
CA ALA A 67 -13.68 -7.33 -13.33
C ALA A 67 -14.99 -6.64 -13.74
N TYR A 68 -14.91 -5.44 -14.31
CA TYR A 68 -16.05 -4.58 -14.62
C TYR A 68 -16.16 -4.20 -16.10
N HIS A 69 -15.75 -5.09 -17.00
CA HIS A 69 -15.61 -4.87 -18.45
C HIS A 69 -16.64 -3.93 -19.09
N ASN A 70 -17.95 -4.23 -18.97
CA ASN A 70 -19.00 -3.41 -19.58
C ASN A 70 -19.10 -1.99 -18.97
N GLN A 71 -18.98 -1.87 -17.65
CA GLN A 71 -19.03 -0.58 -16.97
C GLN A 71 -17.78 0.25 -17.27
N PHE A 72 -16.62 -0.42 -17.32
CA PHE A 72 -15.33 0.19 -17.57
C PHE A 72 -15.26 0.81 -18.97
N HIS A 73 -15.62 0.07 -20.03
CA HIS A 73 -15.63 0.63 -21.40
C HIS A 73 -16.70 1.70 -21.61
N LYS A 74 -17.80 1.67 -20.86
CA LYS A 74 -18.79 2.75 -20.87
C LYS A 74 -18.28 4.02 -20.20
N ALA A 75 -17.57 3.89 -19.08
CA ALA A 75 -17.00 5.02 -18.34
C ALA A 75 -15.77 5.61 -19.05
N PHE A 76 -14.97 4.76 -19.69
CA PHE A 76 -13.71 5.12 -20.35
C PHE A 76 -13.72 4.73 -21.82
N SER A 77 -14.56 5.40 -22.61
CA SER A 77 -14.72 5.13 -24.05
C SER A 77 -13.54 5.60 -24.91
N SER A 78 -12.82 6.63 -24.45
CA SER A 78 -11.63 7.17 -25.13
C SER A 78 -10.35 6.90 -24.33
N HIS A 79 -9.25 6.68 -25.06
CA HIS A 79 -7.91 6.52 -24.46
C HIS A 79 -7.46 7.77 -23.69
N GLU A 80 -7.87 8.96 -24.15
CA GLU A 80 -7.59 10.22 -23.45
C GLU A 80 -8.28 10.27 -22.08
N SER A 81 -9.55 9.87 -22.02
CA SER A 81 -10.33 9.83 -20.78
C SER A 81 -9.72 8.87 -19.76
N LEU A 82 -9.25 7.70 -20.23
CA LEU A 82 -8.53 6.74 -19.38
C LEU A 82 -7.22 7.30 -18.85
N THR A 83 -6.46 8.02 -19.68
CA THR A 83 -5.20 8.67 -19.27
C THR A 83 -5.44 9.76 -18.22
N ILE A 84 -6.46 10.60 -18.43
CA ILE A 84 -6.85 11.63 -17.46
C ILE A 84 -7.29 11.01 -16.13
N ALA A 85 -8.08 9.94 -16.18
CA ALA A 85 -8.52 9.22 -14.98
C ALA A 85 -7.33 8.63 -14.21
N LYS A 86 -6.39 7.98 -14.89
CA LYS A 86 -5.17 7.46 -14.26
C LYS A 86 -4.34 8.56 -13.60
N LYS A 87 -4.15 9.70 -14.28
CA LYS A 87 -3.45 10.88 -13.71
C LYS A 87 -4.17 11.41 -12.47
N TYR A 88 -5.50 11.52 -12.54
CA TYR A 88 -6.32 11.96 -11.40
C TYR A 88 -6.22 11.00 -10.20
N TRP A 89 -6.26 9.69 -10.45
CA TRP A 89 -6.08 8.68 -9.41
C TRP A 89 -4.67 8.71 -8.82
N LEU A 90 -3.65 8.96 -9.65
CA LEU A 90 -2.27 9.07 -9.20
C LEU A 90 -2.07 10.26 -8.24
N SER A 91 -2.62 11.44 -8.58
CA SER A 91 -2.61 12.59 -7.67
C SER A 91 -3.42 12.35 -6.40
N SER A 92 -4.54 11.63 -6.49
CA SER A 92 -5.39 11.35 -5.33
C SER A 92 -4.82 10.28 -4.39
N LEU A 93 -3.95 9.40 -4.88
CA LEU A 93 -3.37 8.27 -4.15
C LEU A 93 -1.89 8.47 -3.79
N GLU A 94 -1.41 9.72 -3.81
CA GLU A 94 -0.02 10.07 -3.50
C GLU A 94 0.39 9.68 -2.06
N GLU A 95 -0.56 9.61 -1.13
CA GLU A 95 -0.30 9.25 0.26
C GLU A 95 -0.23 7.73 0.53
N TYR A 96 -0.66 6.89 -0.42
CA TYR A 96 -0.79 5.44 -0.22
C TYR A 96 0.31 4.65 -0.92
N SER A 97 0.82 3.60 -0.28
CA SER A 97 1.85 2.77 -0.89
C SER A 97 1.31 1.96 -2.08
N PRO A 98 2.16 1.59 -3.06
CA PRO A 98 1.75 0.76 -4.20
C PRO A 98 1.09 -0.57 -3.76
N SER A 99 1.59 -1.17 -2.67
CA SER A 99 1.04 -2.39 -2.09
C SER A 99 -0.37 -2.20 -1.53
N GLN A 100 -0.63 -1.08 -0.86
CA GLN A 100 -1.97 -0.74 -0.36
C GLN A 100 -2.97 -0.56 -1.51
N ILE A 101 -2.57 0.14 -2.59
CA ILE A 101 -3.43 0.39 -3.75
C ILE A 101 -3.88 -0.93 -4.40
N ILE A 102 -2.95 -1.87 -4.60
CA ILE A 102 -3.27 -3.19 -5.19
C ILE A 102 -4.16 -4.02 -4.25
N ALA A 103 -3.86 -4.02 -2.95
CA ALA A 103 -4.66 -4.75 -1.96
C ALA A 103 -6.09 -4.18 -1.85
N ALA A 104 -6.24 -2.85 -1.91
CA ALA A 104 -7.54 -2.17 -1.92
C ALA A 104 -8.37 -2.55 -3.16
N ALA A 105 -7.76 -2.54 -4.35
CA ALA A 105 -8.43 -2.96 -5.57
C ALA A 105 -8.99 -4.39 -5.46
N LYS A 106 -8.19 -5.33 -4.96
CA LYS A 106 -8.61 -6.72 -4.74
C LYS A 106 -9.75 -6.83 -3.71
N LYS A 107 -9.72 -6.02 -2.65
CA LYS A 107 -10.81 -5.99 -1.65
C LYS A 107 -12.12 -5.47 -2.27
N ILE A 108 -12.04 -4.42 -3.08
CA ILE A 108 -13.20 -3.86 -3.77
C ILE A 108 -13.78 -4.86 -4.76
N ILE A 109 -12.96 -5.48 -5.62
CA ILE A 109 -13.41 -6.48 -6.59
C ILE A 109 -14.16 -7.64 -5.93
N LYS A 110 -13.80 -8.00 -4.69
CA LYS A 110 -14.49 -9.03 -3.91
C LYS A 110 -15.77 -8.57 -3.23
N SER A 111 -15.92 -7.28 -2.95
CA SER A 111 -16.99 -6.75 -2.10
C SER A 111 -18.06 -5.96 -2.87
N GLN A 112 -17.68 -5.33 -3.97
CA GLN A 112 -18.55 -4.47 -4.78
C GLN A 112 -18.83 -5.13 -6.12
N GLU A 113 -20.07 -5.03 -6.59
CA GLU A 113 -20.50 -5.53 -7.89
C GLU A 113 -20.33 -4.48 -9.01
N TYR A 114 -20.17 -3.21 -8.63
CA TYR A 114 -20.07 -2.08 -9.54
C TYR A 114 -18.69 -1.42 -9.49
N LEU A 115 -18.33 -0.73 -10.57
CA LEU A 115 -17.09 0.04 -10.65
C LEU A 115 -17.10 1.11 -9.55
N PRO A 116 -16.11 1.11 -8.62
CA PRO A 116 -16.12 2.03 -7.49
C PRO A 116 -15.82 3.47 -7.91
N SER A 117 -16.34 4.42 -7.13
CA SER A 117 -15.86 5.81 -7.17
C SER A 117 -14.48 5.93 -6.51
N ILE A 118 -13.74 7.01 -6.81
CA ILE A 118 -12.46 7.29 -6.15
C ILE A 118 -12.60 7.41 -4.62
N ALA A 119 -13.71 7.95 -4.13
CA ALA A 119 -13.97 8.09 -2.69
C ALA A 119 -14.12 6.72 -2.03
N THR A 120 -14.88 5.82 -2.67
CA THR A 120 -15.03 4.42 -2.22
C THR A 120 -13.69 3.70 -2.23
N PHE A 121 -12.86 3.97 -3.25
CA PHE A 121 -11.51 3.41 -3.33
C PHE A 121 -10.61 3.92 -2.19
N LEU A 122 -10.69 5.20 -1.86
CA LEU A 122 -9.94 5.82 -0.77
C LEU A 122 -10.29 5.20 0.60
N SER A 123 -11.59 5.02 0.88
CA SER A 123 -12.04 4.33 2.10
C SER A 123 -11.53 2.89 2.14
N ALA A 124 -11.57 2.16 1.02
CA ALA A 124 -11.04 0.81 0.97
C ALA A 124 -9.53 0.76 1.23
N CYS A 125 -8.75 1.74 0.75
CA CYS A 125 -7.32 1.85 1.06
C CYS A 125 -7.06 2.04 2.57
N GLN A 126 -7.91 2.80 3.26
CA GLN A 126 -7.81 2.98 4.72
C GLN A 126 -8.10 1.68 5.46
N ASP A 127 -9.13 0.94 5.05
CA ASP A 127 -9.49 -0.32 5.69
C ASP A 127 -8.46 -1.44 5.45
N VAL A 128 -7.67 -1.35 4.38
CA VAL A 128 -6.62 -2.34 4.08
C VAL A 128 -5.51 -2.34 5.13
N ASN A 129 -5.37 -1.28 5.94
CA ASN A 129 -4.44 -1.27 7.07
C ASN A 129 -4.68 -2.46 8.02
N ASP A 130 -5.93 -2.89 8.20
CA ASP A 130 -6.30 -4.07 8.99
C ASP A 130 -5.72 -5.37 8.39
N ILE A 131 -5.63 -5.45 7.05
CA ILE A 131 -5.05 -6.60 6.34
C ILE A 131 -3.54 -6.71 6.58
N PHE A 132 -2.86 -5.57 6.81
CA PHE A 132 -1.45 -5.54 7.19
C PHE A 132 -1.21 -5.83 8.68
N GLY A 133 -2.27 -6.15 9.44
CA GLY A 133 -2.18 -6.45 10.87
C GLY A 133 -1.93 -5.20 11.73
N LEU A 134 -2.20 -4.01 11.19
CA LEU A 134 -2.07 -2.77 11.95
C LEU A 134 -3.35 -2.53 12.75
N PRO A 135 -3.31 -2.55 14.09
CA PRO A 135 -4.48 -2.30 14.90
C PRO A 135 -4.99 -0.86 14.74
N ASP A 136 -6.28 -0.66 15.01
CA ASP A 136 -6.90 0.66 15.12
C ASP A 136 -6.13 1.55 16.14
N PRO A 137 -5.95 2.86 15.92
CA PRO A 137 -5.17 3.73 16.81
C PRO A 137 -5.60 3.66 18.27
N LYS A 138 -6.91 3.55 18.56
CA LYS A 138 -7.40 3.40 19.94
C LYS A 138 -7.10 2.03 20.51
N ALA A 139 -7.20 0.98 19.70
CA ALA A 139 -6.82 -0.37 20.11
C ALA A 139 -5.31 -0.45 20.41
N ALA A 140 -4.48 0.11 19.54
CA ALA A 140 -3.03 0.23 19.70
C ALA A 140 -2.66 1.01 20.97
N TYR A 141 -3.33 2.13 21.23
CA TYR A 141 -3.12 2.93 22.43
C TYR A 141 -3.46 2.15 23.71
N ARG A 142 -4.61 1.45 23.74
CA ARG A 142 -4.98 0.61 24.88
C ARG A 142 -3.95 -0.50 25.12
N GLU A 143 -3.49 -1.16 24.06
CA GLU A 143 -2.43 -2.17 24.16
C GLU A 143 -1.14 -1.57 24.75
N ALA A 144 -0.73 -0.39 24.28
CA ALA A 144 0.44 0.32 24.78
C ALA A 144 0.34 0.69 26.28
N CYS A 145 -0.83 1.12 26.74
CA CYS A 145 -1.12 1.43 28.14
C CYS A 145 -1.14 0.18 29.03
N HIS A 146 -1.70 -0.93 28.54
CA HIS A 146 -1.80 -2.19 29.30
C HIS A 146 -0.53 -3.04 29.29
N ALA A 147 0.43 -2.77 28.40
CA ALA A 147 1.63 -3.57 28.25
C ALA A 147 2.52 -3.54 29.52
N PRO A 148 2.77 -4.71 30.17
CA PRO A 148 3.61 -4.82 31.36
C PRO A 148 5.08 -4.52 31.05
N SER A 149 5.82 -4.12 32.08
CA SER A 149 7.28 -4.04 32.00
C SER A 149 7.89 -5.44 32.18
N PRO A 150 8.86 -5.90 31.35
CA PRO A 150 9.60 -5.19 30.31
C PRO A 150 8.90 -5.18 28.94
N LYS A 151 8.75 -3.99 28.37
CA LYS A 151 7.99 -3.76 27.12
C LYS A 151 8.62 -4.36 25.86
N SER A 152 9.91 -4.68 25.89
CA SER A 152 10.61 -5.32 24.76
C SER A 152 10.30 -6.82 24.61
N ALA A 153 9.90 -7.48 25.70
CA ALA A 153 9.56 -8.91 25.72
C ALA A 153 8.05 -9.18 25.60
N TYR A 154 7.25 -8.13 25.41
CA TYR A 154 5.81 -8.24 25.25
C TYR A 154 5.44 -8.69 23.83
N GLN A 155 4.38 -9.50 23.72
CA GLN A 155 3.87 -9.96 22.44
C GLN A 155 2.96 -8.88 21.84
N TRP A 156 3.57 -7.91 21.16
CA TRP A 156 2.85 -6.83 20.49
C TRP A 156 2.04 -7.36 19.31
N SER A 157 0.85 -6.80 19.10
CA SER A 157 0.03 -7.05 17.90
C SER A 157 0.78 -6.66 16.63
N HIS A 158 1.54 -5.56 16.69
CA HIS A 158 2.38 -5.07 15.60
C HIS A 158 3.53 -4.24 16.17
N GLU A 159 4.73 -4.31 15.57
CA GLU A 159 5.92 -3.60 16.05
C GLU A 159 5.73 -2.08 16.04
N ALA A 160 4.93 -1.57 15.11
CA ALA A 160 4.53 -0.15 15.07
C ALA A 160 3.90 0.35 16.39
N VAL A 161 3.17 -0.49 17.13
CA VAL A 161 2.59 -0.12 18.42
C VAL A 161 3.69 0.10 19.47
N TYR A 162 4.69 -0.77 19.49
CA TYR A 162 5.84 -0.64 20.37
C TYR A 162 6.63 0.63 20.08
N PHE A 163 6.94 0.91 18.81
CA PHE A 163 7.66 2.11 18.43
C PHE A 163 6.85 3.38 18.69
N ALA A 164 5.53 3.38 18.45
CA ALA A 164 4.68 4.53 18.74
C ALA A 164 4.68 4.86 20.24
N GLY A 165 4.59 3.84 21.09
CA GLY A 165 4.65 4.04 22.53
C GLY A 165 6.05 4.46 23.03
N LYS A 166 7.11 4.00 22.36
CA LYS A 166 8.49 4.45 22.64
C LYS A 166 8.68 5.93 22.30
N GLU A 167 8.23 6.38 21.12
CA GLU A 167 8.33 7.77 20.67
C GLU A 167 7.46 8.72 21.53
N THR A 168 6.25 8.28 21.87
CA THR A 168 5.35 9.02 22.78
C THR A 168 5.90 9.08 24.20
N GLY A 169 6.67 8.08 24.60
CA GLY A 169 7.21 7.92 25.94
C GLY A 169 6.30 7.10 26.84
N TRP A 170 6.80 5.95 27.29
CA TRP A 170 6.07 5.04 28.18
C TRP A 170 5.63 5.69 29.49
N PHE A 171 6.42 6.63 30.02
CA PHE A 171 6.08 7.36 31.24
C PHE A 171 4.85 8.25 31.04
N LEU A 172 4.75 8.90 29.88
CA LEU A 172 3.60 9.75 29.54
C LEU A 172 2.32 8.92 29.44
N LEU A 173 2.40 7.80 28.72
CA LEU A 173 1.27 6.87 28.54
C LEU A 173 0.76 6.24 29.84
N LEU A 174 1.60 6.16 30.88
CA LEU A 174 1.23 5.56 32.17
C LEU A 174 0.67 6.57 33.17
N ASN A 175 1.10 7.83 33.11
CA ASN A 175 0.77 8.83 34.14
C ASN A 175 -0.25 9.87 33.70
N GLU A 176 -0.31 10.18 32.40
CA GLU A 176 -1.22 11.20 31.88
C GLU A 176 -2.58 10.61 31.48
N PRO A 177 -3.66 11.41 31.54
CA PRO A 177 -4.97 10.97 31.08
C PRO A 177 -4.99 10.77 29.55
N GLU A 178 -5.97 9.99 29.09
CA GLU A 178 -6.18 9.68 27.67
C GLU A 178 -6.33 10.95 26.81
N SER A 179 -6.99 12.00 27.32
CA SER A 179 -7.18 13.26 26.58
C SER A 179 -5.89 13.96 26.15
N VAL A 180 -4.79 13.75 26.88
CA VAL A 180 -3.48 14.37 26.60
C VAL A 180 -2.58 13.39 25.87
N SER A 181 -2.52 12.14 26.32
CA SER A 181 -1.57 11.15 25.80
C SER A 181 -2.02 10.51 24.48
N PHE A 182 -3.33 10.33 24.26
CA PHE A 182 -3.89 9.75 23.03
C PHE A 182 -3.53 10.54 21.76
N PRO A 183 -3.75 11.87 21.66
CA PRO A 183 -3.47 12.60 20.41
C PRO A 183 -1.98 12.59 20.06
N ILE A 184 -1.09 12.58 21.06
CA ILE A 184 0.36 12.49 20.85
C ILE A 184 0.70 11.09 20.31
N PHE A 185 0.15 10.05 20.93
CA PHE A 185 0.31 8.67 20.47
C PHE A 185 -0.22 8.47 19.06
N GLU A 186 -1.43 8.95 18.76
CA GLU A 186 -2.06 8.86 17.45
C GLU A 186 -1.20 9.52 16.36
N TYR A 187 -0.64 10.69 16.65
CA TYR A 187 0.29 11.36 15.74
C TYR A 187 1.51 10.49 15.43
N HIS A 188 2.22 9.99 16.44
CA HIS A 188 3.39 9.13 16.24
C HIS A 188 3.04 7.81 15.55
N TYR A 189 1.91 7.20 15.92
CA TYR A 189 1.42 5.97 15.33
C TYR A 189 1.11 6.14 13.84
N SER A 190 0.44 7.23 13.46
CA SER A 190 0.13 7.55 12.06
C SER A 190 1.40 7.72 11.20
N LEU A 191 2.43 8.35 11.76
CA LEU A 191 3.71 8.54 11.08
C LEU A 191 4.44 7.20 10.88
N LEU A 192 4.40 6.33 11.89
CA LEU A 192 5.01 5.00 11.82
C LEU A 192 4.28 4.09 10.84
N ILE A 193 2.95 4.14 10.78
CA ILE A 193 2.18 3.42 9.75
C ILE A 193 2.65 3.83 8.36
N LYS A 194 2.78 5.13 8.08
CA LYS A 194 3.27 5.63 6.79
C LYS A 194 4.67 5.07 6.46
N LYS A 195 5.57 5.03 7.44
CA LYS A 195 6.92 4.45 7.28
C LYS A 195 6.92 2.95 7.02
N VAL A 196 6.14 2.19 7.79
CA VAL A 196 5.98 0.74 7.60
C VAL A 196 5.42 0.44 6.21
N MET A 197 4.47 1.27 5.74
CA MET A 197 3.89 1.13 4.39
C MET A 197 4.89 1.45 3.27
N CYS A 198 5.88 2.30 3.51
CA CYS A 198 7.01 2.50 2.61
C CYS A 198 8.02 1.34 2.61
N GLY A 199 7.81 0.31 3.44
CA GLY A 199 8.66 -0.88 3.52
C GLY A 199 9.76 -0.80 4.58
N GLU A 200 9.72 0.18 5.48
CA GLU A 200 10.66 0.24 6.60
C GLU A 200 10.35 -0.87 7.60
N LYS A 201 11.29 -1.81 7.77
CA LYS A 201 11.16 -2.91 8.74
C LYS A 201 11.48 -2.39 10.14
N LEU A 202 10.45 -2.29 10.97
CA LEU A 202 10.58 -1.96 12.38
C LEU A 202 11.03 -3.23 13.15
N ASN A 203 12.33 -3.37 13.42
CA ASN A 203 12.84 -4.47 14.21
C ASN A 203 12.89 -4.08 15.70
N ILE A 204 12.14 -4.78 16.54
CA ILE A 204 12.26 -4.62 18.00
C ILE A 204 13.59 -5.26 18.41
N GLU A 205 14.60 -4.43 18.65
CA GLU A 205 15.81 -4.88 19.32
C GLU A 205 15.44 -5.27 20.76
N ASN A 206 15.28 -6.57 20.99
CA ASN A 206 15.12 -7.09 22.33
C ASN A 206 16.52 -7.06 22.96
N PRO A 207 16.80 -6.21 23.96
CA PRO A 207 18.09 -6.24 24.62
C PRO A 207 18.28 -7.66 25.16
N PRO A 208 19.47 -8.27 24.95
CA PRO A 208 19.74 -9.60 25.48
C PRO A 208 19.43 -9.57 26.98
N ALA A 209 18.69 -10.56 27.45
CA ALA A 209 18.34 -10.67 28.86
C ALA A 209 19.61 -10.43 29.67
N LEU A 210 19.57 -9.45 30.59
CA LEU A 210 20.66 -9.24 31.53
C LEU A 210 20.98 -10.61 32.10
N THR A 211 22.21 -11.09 31.88
CA THR A 211 22.67 -12.32 32.51
C THR A 211 22.40 -12.09 33.99
N LYS A 212 21.51 -12.91 34.59
CA LYS A 212 21.30 -12.88 36.03
C LYS A 212 22.70 -12.96 36.61
N LYS A 213 23.18 -11.85 37.16
CA LYS A 213 24.34 -11.89 38.05
C LYS A 213 23.80 -12.63 39.24
N LEU A 214 23.86 -13.96 39.15
CA LEU A 214 23.70 -14.84 40.28
C LEU A 214 24.87 -14.44 41.15
N GLU A 215 24.63 -13.48 42.04
CA GLU A 215 25.46 -13.33 43.22
C GLU A 215 25.32 -14.68 43.92
N GLN A 216 26.22 -15.60 43.58
CA GLN A 216 26.35 -16.84 44.30
C GLN A 216 26.58 -16.41 45.75
N PRO A 217 25.67 -16.74 46.68
CA PRO A 217 25.89 -16.40 48.07
C PRO A 217 27.23 -17.01 48.45
N VAL A 218 28.18 -16.15 48.85
CA VAL A 218 29.52 -16.58 49.22
C VAL A 218 29.36 -17.63 50.33
N SER A 219 30.08 -18.75 50.20
CA SER A 219 30.04 -19.80 51.22
C SER A 219 30.35 -19.20 52.60
N LYS A 220 29.74 -19.74 53.66
CA LYS A 220 29.93 -19.24 55.04
C LYS A 220 31.41 -19.20 55.45
N ASP A 221 32.21 -20.12 54.92
CA ASP A 221 33.65 -20.20 55.21
C ASP A 221 34.46 -19.12 54.48
N ASP A 222 34.07 -18.77 53.25
CA ASP A 222 34.66 -17.66 52.48
C ASP A 222 34.28 -16.28 53.04
N LEU A 223 33.09 -16.18 53.66
CA LEU A 223 32.66 -15.00 54.38
C LEU A 223 33.49 -14.77 55.63
N LYS A 224 33.74 -15.83 56.41
CA LYS A 224 34.59 -15.76 57.61
C LYS A 224 36.02 -15.36 57.27
N SER A 225 36.62 -15.95 56.23
CA SER A 225 37.98 -15.62 55.82
C SER A 225 38.09 -14.17 55.33
N ARG A 226 37.11 -13.66 54.57
CA ARG A 226 37.03 -12.24 54.21
C ARG A 226 36.90 -11.32 55.41
N ILE A 227 36.06 -11.66 56.38
CA ILE A 227 35.87 -10.86 57.60
C ILE A 227 37.14 -10.87 58.45
N SER A 228 37.82 -12.00 58.59
CA SER A 228 39.11 -12.10 59.29
C SER A 228 40.18 -11.24 58.63
N ARG A 229 40.29 -11.30 57.30
CA ARG A 229 41.20 -10.45 56.53
C ARG A 229 40.90 -8.96 56.71
N LEU A 230 39.62 -8.58 56.68
CA LEU A 230 39.19 -7.20 56.91
C LEU A 230 39.47 -6.73 58.35
N ARG A 231 39.44 -7.63 59.34
CA ARG A 231 39.83 -7.32 60.71
C ARG A 231 41.33 -7.07 60.85
N GLU A 232 42.17 -7.87 60.20
CA GLU A 232 43.62 -7.67 60.17
C GLU A 232 44.00 -6.37 59.43
N GLU A 233 43.32 -6.04 58.33
CA GLU A 233 43.59 -4.79 57.57
C GLU A 233 43.10 -3.53 58.31
N LEU A 234 42.16 -3.65 59.24
CA LEU A 234 41.58 -2.51 59.98
C LEU A 234 42.05 -2.41 61.44
N ASP A 235 43.03 -3.22 61.86
CA ASP A 235 43.69 -3.16 63.18
C ASP A 235 42.70 -3.15 64.38
N PHE A 236 41.72 -4.05 64.36
CA PHE A 236 40.79 -4.34 65.48
C PHE A 236 41.13 -5.64 66.20
#